data_AF-A0A2N2A3G4-F1
#
_entry.id   AF-A0A2N2A3G4-F1
#
_cell.length_a   1.000
_cell.length_b   1.000
_cell.length_c   1.000
_cell.angle_alpha   90.00
_cell.angle_beta   90.00
_cell.angle_gamma   90.00
#
_symmetry.space_group_name_H-M   'P 1'
#
loop_
_entity.id
_entity.type
_entity.pdbx_description
1 polymer ?
#
loop_
_entity_poly.entity_id
_entity_poly.type
_entity_poly.pdbx_seq_one_letter_code
_entity_poly.pdbx_strand_id
1 'polypeptide(L)' 'MGAADYGIDPVVIGRLAREILEASRAGVQVGVVIGGGNIFRGAGLAAAGMDRVTGDNMGMLATVINALAMQDALEKLG' A
#
# COMPACT_ATOMS: atom_id res chain seq x y z
N MET A 1 1.24 3.27 -15.19
CA MET A 1 2.15 2.72 -14.17
C MET A 1 2.87 3.90 -13.53
N GLY A 2 3.13 3.84 -12.22
CA GLY A 2 3.87 4.88 -11.50
C GLY A 2 5.35 4.90 -11.89
N ALA A 3 6.01 6.04 -11.69
CA ALA A 3 7.41 6.28 -12.06
C ALA A 3 8.39 6.03 -10.91
N ALA A 4 7.91 5.77 -9.69
CA ALA A 4 8.77 5.50 -8.54
C ALA A 4 9.19 4.02 -8.48
N ASP A 5 10.50 3.76 -8.49
CA ASP A 5 11.08 2.42 -8.33
C ASP A 5 10.82 1.82 -6.92
N TYR A 6 10.50 2.66 -5.95
CA TYR A 6 10.30 2.30 -4.54
C TYR A 6 9.40 3.30 -3.82
N GLY A 7 8.67 2.84 -2.79
CA GLY A 7 7.79 3.69 -1.98
C GLY A 7 6.38 3.86 -2.54
N ILE A 8 5.74 4.98 -2.23
CA ILE A 8 4.33 5.26 -2.59
C ILE A 8 4.31 6.31 -3.69
N ASP A 9 3.80 5.94 -4.86
CA ASP A 9 3.61 6.86 -5.98
C ASP A 9 2.25 7.59 -5.87
N PRO A 10 2.25 8.94 -5.74
CA PRO A 10 1.01 9.73 -5.62
C PRO A 10 0.04 9.57 -6.80
N VAL A 11 0.55 9.36 -8.01
CA VAL A 11 -0.26 9.19 -9.21
C VAL A 11 -0.98 7.85 -9.16
N VAL A 12 -0.28 6.79 -8.75
CA VAL A 12 -0.85 5.45 -8.64
C VAL A 12 -1.89 5.40 -7.53
N ILE A 13 -1.57 5.92 -6.35
CA ILE A 13 -2.48 5.87 -5.21
C ILE A 13 -3.73 6.72 -5.44
N GLY A 14 -3.59 7.89 -6.06
CA GLY A 14 -4.73 8.74 -6.41
C GLY A 14 -5.62 8.11 -7.49
N ARG A 15 -5.05 7.35 -8.43
CA ARG A 15 -5.83 6.59 -9.40
C ARG A 15 -6.63 5.47 -8.73
N LEU A 16 -5.99 4.66 -7.89
CA LEU A 16 -6.65 3.57 -7.16
C LEU A 16 -7.76 4.10 -6.23
N ALA A 17 -7.51 5.20 -5.52
CA ALA A 17 -8.51 5.83 -4.66
C ALA A 17 -9.76 6.27 -5.45
N ARG A 18 -9.59 6.82 -6.67
CA ARG A 18 -10.72 7.15 -7.55
C ARG A 18 -11.51 5.91 -7.98
N GLU A 19 -10.83 4.84 -8.39
CA GLU A 19 -11.48 3.57 -8.79
C GLU A 19 -12.29 2.96 -7.63
N ILE A 20 -11.74 3.00 -6.40
CA ILE A 20 -12.44 2.54 -5.19
C ILE A 20 -13.67 3.40 -4.90
N LEU A 21 -13.53 4.73 -5.00
CA LEU A 21 -14.62 5.66 -4.76
C LEU A 21 -15.75 5.49 -5.77
N GLU A 22 -15.43 5.25 -7.04
CA GLU A 22 -16.42 4.95 -8.09
C GLU A 22 -17.21 3.68 -7.78
N ALA A 23 -16.53 2.60 -7.37
CA ALA A 23 -17.19 1.36 -6.96
C ALA A 23 -18.09 1.57 -5.73
N SER A 24 -17.62 2.31 -4.73
CA SER A 24 -18.39 2.66 -3.53
C SER A 24 -19.64 3.48 -3.87
N ARG A 25 -19.51 4.49 -4.75
CA ARG A 25 -20.62 5.34 -5.23
C ARG A 25 -21.66 4.58 -6.05
N ALA A 26 -21.30 3.43 -6.63
CA ALA A 26 -22.25 2.53 -7.28
C ALA A 26 -23.09 1.71 -6.27
N GLY A 27 -22.90 1.91 -4.96
CA GLY A 27 -23.65 1.24 -3.89
C GLY A 27 -23.00 -0.05 -3.35
N VAL A 28 -21.75 -0.34 -3.75
CA VAL A 28 -21.02 -1.53 -3.31
C VAL A 28 -20.24 -1.24 -2.03
N GLN A 29 -20.27 -2.17 -1.07
CA GLN A 29 -19.39 -2.11 0.10
C GLN A 29 -18.02 -2.68 -0.26
N VAL A 30 -16.96 -1.87 -0.09
CA VAL A 30 -15.60 -2.21 -0.50
C VAL A 30 -14.70 -2.41 0.73
N GLY A 31 -14.06 -3.57 0.80
CA GLY A 31 -12.95 -3.84 1.73
C GLY A 31 -11.64 -3.92 0.95
N VAL A 32 -10.56 -3.35 1.49
CA VAL A 32 -9.25 -3.30 0.83
C VAL A 32 -8.19 -3.96 1.70
N VAL A 33 -7.40 -4.85 1.12
CA VAL A 33 -6.20 -5.44 1.75
C VAL A 33 -4.99 -4.94 1.00
N ILE A 34 -4.04 -4.32 1.70
CA ILE A 34 -2.88 -3.67 1.09
C ILE A 34 -1.61 -4.39 1.55
N GLY A 35 -0.78 -4.81 0.60
CA GLY A 35 0.54 -5.38 0.88
C GLY A 35 1.60 -4.30 1.13
N GLY A 36 2.76 -4.68 1.65
CA GLY A 36 3.88 -3.77 1.98
C GLY A 36 5.08 -3.84 1.03
N GLY A 37 4.98 -4.59 -0.08
CA GLY A 37 6.11 -4.95 -0.94
C GLY A 37 6.82 -3.79 -1.65
N ASN A 38 6.18 -2.64 -1.76
CA ASN A 38 6.77 -1.40 -2.29
C ASN A 38 7.64 -0.66 -1.26
N ILE A 39 7.46 -0.91 0.04
CA ILE A 39 8.21 -0.30 1.15
C ILE A 39 9.13 -1.31 1.83
N PHE A 40 8.82 -2.61 1.76
CA PHE A 40 9.64 -3.65 2.34
C PHE A 40 9.58 -4.91 1.49
N ARG A 41 10.70 -5.32 0.90
CA ARG A 41 10.84 -6.57 0.15
C ARG A 41 11.67 -7.56 0.96
N GLY A 42 11.00 -8.41 1.74
CA GLY A 42 11.65 -9.38 2.62
C GLY A 42 12.64 -10.32 1.92
N ALA A 43 12.45 -10.62 0.62
CA ALA A 43 13.35 -11.48 -0.14
C ALA A 43 14.79 -10.93 -0.25
N GLY A 44 14.98 -9.62 -0.36
CA GLY A 44 16.31 -9.01 -0.47
C GLY A 44 17.06 -8.99 0.87
N LEU A 45 16.34 -8.86 1.98
CA LEU A 45 16.92 -8.76 3.31
C LEU A 45 17.12 -10.12 3.98
N ALA A 46 16.29 -11.11 3.66
CA ALA A 46 16.54 -12.51 4.04
C ALA A 46 17.87 -13.01 3.45
N ALA A 47 18.20 -12.63 2.21
CA ALA A 47 19.49 -12.90 1.59
C ALA A 47 20.66 -12.18 2.29
N ALA A 48 20.40 -11.08 2.99
CA ALA A 48 21.38 -10.30 3.75
C ALA A 48 21.51 -10.74 5.23
N GLY A 49 20.87 -11.85 5.63
CA GLY A 49 20.96 -12.39 6.99
C GLY A 49 20.00 -11.78 8.00
N MET A 50 18.96 -11.08 7.54
CA MET A 50 17.90 -10.57 8.43
C MET A 50 17.10 -11.71 9.04
N ASP A 51 16.86 -11.62 10.35
CA ASP A 51 15.94 -12.52 11.05
C ASP A 51 14.53 -12.44 10.45
N ARG A 52 13.94 -13.61 10.20
CA ARG A 52 12.66 -13.72 9.49
C ARG A 52 11.52 -13.05 10.26
N VAL A 53 11.48 -13.20 11.58
CA VAL A 53 10.41 -12.59 12.42
C VAL A 53 10.51 -11.07 12.35
N THR A 54 11.72 -10.54 12.44
CA THR A 54 11.97 -9.10 12.26
C THR A 54 11.50 -8.62 10.89
N GLY A 55 11.82 -9.36 9.82
CA GLY A 55 11.37 -9.04 8.46
C GLY A 55 9.85 -9.06 8.30
N ASP A 56 9.16 -10.03 8.90
CA ASP A 56 7.70 -10.11 8.88
C ASP A 56 7.06 -8.91 9.59
N ASN A 57 7.60 -8.51 10.74
CA ASN A 57 7.17 -7.31 11.47
C ASN A 57 7.35 -6.03 10.63
N MET A 58 8.49 -5.88 9.97
CA MET A 58 8.73 -4.75 9.04
C MET A 58 7.74 -4.77 7.88
N GLY A 59 7.43 -5.94 7.34
CA GLY A 59 6.41 -6.13 6.31
C GLY A 59 5.02 -5.71 6.78
N MET A 60 4.62 -6.07 8.00
CA MET A 60 3.34 -5.64 8.58
C MET A 60 3.29 -4.12 8.83
N LEU A 61 4.38 -3.50 9.26
CA LEU A 61 4.40 -2.03 9.38
C LEU A 61 4.31 -1.35 8.01
N ALA A 62 4.93 -1.93 6.98
CA ALA A 62 4.81 -1.43 5.61
C ALA A 62 3.36 -1.48 5.08
N THR A 63 2.56 -2.48 5.46
CA THR A 63 1.12 -2.50 5.09
C THR A 63 0.36 -1.35 5.75
N VAL A 64 0.64 -1.06 7.03
CA VAL A 64 0.03 0.06 7.76
C VAL A 64 0.39 1.40 7.12
N ILE A 65 1.65 1.60 6.71
CA ILE A 65 2.07 2.84 6.03
C ILE A 65 1.30 3.02 4.72
N ASN A 66 1.15 1.98 3.91
CA ASN A 66 0.37 2.07 2.68
C ASN A 66 -1.12 2.30 2.94
N ALA A 67 -1.67 1.72 4.01
CA ALA A 67 -3.06 1.93 4.39
C ALA A 67 -3.33 3.39 4.77
N LEU A 68 -2.44 4.01 5.55
CA LEU A 68 -2.53 5.44 5.88
C LEU A 68 -2.46 6.33 4.63
N ALA A 69 -1.57 6.00 3.69
CA ALA A 69 -1.49 6.75 2.44
C ALA A 69 -2.75 6.59 1.58
N MET A 70 -3.35 5.39 1.54
CA MET A 70 -4.60 5.15 0.81
C MET A 70 -5.76 5.87 1.47
N GLN A 71 -5.81 5.89 2.80
CA GLN A 71 -6.80 6.63 3.56
C GLN A 71 -6.74 8.12 3.23
N ASP A 72 -5.57 8.75 3.32
CA ASP A 72 -5.39 10.17 2.97
C ASP A 72 -5.80 10.46 1.52
N ALA A 73 -5.47 9.56 0.58
CA ALA A 73 -5.89 9.71 -0.81
C ALA A 73 -7.41 9.60 -1.00
N LEU A 74 -8.09 8.72 -0.26
CA LEU A 74 -9.55 8.59 -0.28
C LEU A 74 -10.23 9.80 0.36
N GLU A 75 -9.77 10.24 1.54
CA GLU A 75 -10.30 11.41 2.26
C GLU A 75 -10.22 12.70 1.44
N LYS A 76 -9.17 12.86 0.63
CA LYS A 76 -9.03 13.99 -0.30
C LYS A 76 -10.05 14.01 -1.44
N LEU A 77 -10.67 12.87 -1.75
CA LEU A 77 -11.65 12.74 -2.84
C LEU A 77 -13.11 12.84 -2.36
N GLY A 78 -13.35 12.81 -1.05
CA GLY A 78 -14.67 13.01 -0.43
C GLY A 78 -15.01 11.96 0.62
#